data_AF-A0A1B6HAA0-F1
#
_entry.id   AF-A0A1B6HAA0-F1
#
_cell.length_a   1.000
_cell.length_b   1.000
_cell.length_c   1.000
_cell.angle_alpha   90.00
_cell.angle_beta   90.00
_cell.angle_gamma   90.00
#
_symmetry.space_group_name_H-M   'P 1'
#
loop_
_entity.id
_entity.type
_entity.pdbx_description
1 polymer ?
#
loop_
_entity_poly.entity_id
_entity_poly.type
_entity_poly.pdbx_seq_one_letter_code
_entity_poly.pdbx_strand_id
1 'polypeptide(L)'
;SLEEQPLDIGEHYLVRRSDDSWHPAEIIQTRYNEQESHYEYYVHYEGYNRRLDEWVPRDRIMSSRFDMTDQQWKSGDRAMIDLLDQSDRKITRNQKRRHDEINHIQKTYEEMDPTTAALEKEHEAITKVKYIDRVQIGRFEIDTWYFSPYPDEYGKQPKLWICEYCLRYMRLEKSYRYHMSECILRQPPGKEIYRKGTLSIWETDGSHHKTYCQNLCLLAKLFLDHKTLYFDVEPFLFYILCEVDKHGAHLVGYFSKEKESPDGNNVACILTLPPYQRQGYGKLLIAFSYELSKIEGAVGSPEKPLSDLGKLSYRSYWSWVLLEILRDFRGILSIKDLSE
;
A
#
# COMPACT_ATOMS: atom_id res chain seq x y z
N SER A 1 -41.21 7.24 14.61
CA SER A 1 -39.91 6.59 14.38
C SER A 1 -38.86 7.49 14.97
N LEU A 2 -38.17 7.06 16.02
CA LEU A 2 -37.07 7.84 16.61
C LEU A 2 -35.99 7.97 15.53
N GLU A 3 -35.79 9.18 15.02
CA GLU A 3 -34.58 9.53 14.27
C GLU A 3 -33.41 9.27 15.23
N GLU A 4 -32.70 8.15 15.04
CA GLU A 4 -31.49 7.87 15.81
C GLU A 4 -30.51 9.01 15.55
N GLN A 5 -30.17 9.77 16.59
CA GLN A 5 -29.15 10.80 16.49
C GLN A 5 -27.82 10.14 16.10
N PRO A 6 -27.06 10.73 15.17
CA PRO A 6 -25.77 10.19 14.77
C PRO A 6 -24.81 10.15 15.98
N LEU A 7 -24.00 9.09 16.06
CA LEU A 7 -22.95 8.98 17.07
C LEU A 7 -21.95 10.14 16.95
N ASP A 8 -21.45 10.58 18.09
CA ASP A 8 -20.47 11.67 18.19
C ASP A 8 -19.09 11.23 17.65
N ILE A 9 -18.45 12.13 16.89
CA ILE A 9 -17.09 11.95 16.37
C ILE A 9 -16.07 12.11 17.51
N GLY A 10 -15.04 11.26 17.52
CA GLY A 10 -13.97 11.20 18.53
C GLY A 10 -14.29 10.31 19.73
N GLU A 11 -15.52 9.83 19.85
CA GLU A 11 -15.92 8.91 20.91
C GLU A 11 -15.58 7.45 20.54
N HIS A 12 -15.35 6.62 21.56
CA HIS A 12 -14.99 5.22 21.39
C HIS A 12 -16.20 4.32 21.66
N TYR A 13 -16.36 3.28 20.83
CA TYR A 13 -17.40 2.27 20.96
C TYR A 13 -16.84 0.88 20.68
N LEU A 14 -17.55 -0.15 21.12
CA LEU A 14 -17.30 -1.50 20.63
C LEU A 14 -17.96 -1.66 19.26
N VAL A 15 -17.15 -2.04 18.27
CA VAL A 15 -17.55 -2.23 16.88
C VAL A 15 -17.28 -3.66 16.45
N ARG A 16 -18.29 -4.30 15.85
CA ARG A 16 -18.20 -5.66 15.33
C ARG A 16 -17.48 -5.66 13.98
N ARG A 17 -16.47 -6.49 13.81
CA ARG A 17 -15.72 -6.70 12.57
C ARG A 17 -16.38 -7.76 11.67
N SER A 18 -15.84 -7.95 10.46
CA SER A 18 -16.37 -8.92 9.48
C SER A 18 -16.18 -10.38 9.88
N ASP A 19 -15.29 -10.66 10.82
CA ASP A 19 -15.07 -11.95 11.48
C ASP A 19 -15.91 -12.13 12.76
N ASP A 20 -16.94 -11.28 12.94
CA ASP A 20 -17.86 -11.26 14.09
C ASP A 20 -17.21 -10.94 15.44
N SER A 21 -15.93 -10.57 15.49
CA SER A 21 -15.27 -10.13 16.72
C SER A 21 -15.62 -8.68 17.06
N TRP A 22 -15.65 -8.35 18.35
CA TRP A 22 -15.90 -6.99 18.84
C TRP A 22 -14.60 -6.33 19.26
N HIS A 23 -14.33 -5.14 18.72
CA HIS A 23 -13.12 -4.38 19.03
C HIS A 23 -13.46 -2.93 19.38
N PRO A 24 -12.72 -2.32 20.33
CA PRO A 24 -12.82 -0.89 20.60
C PRO A 24 -12.37 -0.11 19.37
N ALA A 25 -13.17 0.87 18.96
CA ALA A 25 -12.87 1.73 17.83
C ALA A 25 -13.33 3.17 18.08
N GLU A 26 -12.56 4.11 17.56
CA GLU A 26 -12.89 5.54 17.54
C GLU A 26 -13.76 5.85 16.32
N ILE A 27 -14.85 6.61 16.51
CA ILE A 27 -15.63 7.16 15.40
C ILE A 27 -14.89 8.37 14.82
N ILE A 28 -14.35 8.23 13.61
CA ILE A 28 -13.57 9.28 12.95
C ILE A 28 -14.47 10.21 12.13
N GLN A 29 -15.49 9.67 11.46
CA GLN A 29 -16.41 10.44 10.64
C GLN A 29 -17.76 9.74 10.49
N THR A 30 -18.82 10.51 10.24
CA THR A 30 -20.17 10.00 9.96
C THR A 30 -20.63 10.47 8.58
N ARG A 31 -21.30 9.59 7.81
CA ARG A 31 -21.96 9.94 6.54
C ARG A 31 -23.37 9.37 6.50
N TYR A 32 -24.27 10.01 5.74
CA TYR A 32 -25.58 9.46 5.44
C TYR A 32 -25.54 8.80 4.06
N ASN A 33 -25.82 7.50 4.00
CA ASN A 33 -25.93 6.75 2.76
C ASN A 33 -27.34 6.95 2.18
N GLU A 34 -27.48 7.83 1.18
CA GLU A 34 -28.77 8.10 0.54
C GLU A 34 -29.36 6.88 -0.19
N GLN A 35 -28.51 5.96 -0.68
CA GLN A 35 -28.97 4.78 -1.43
C GLN A 35 -29.61 3.75 -0.50
N GLU A 36 -29.01 3.54 0.67
CA GLU A 36 -29.47 2.55 1.66
C GLU A 36 -30.25 3.17 2.83
N SER A 37 -30.44 4.49 2.83
CA SER A 37 -31.20 5.27 3.81
C SER A 37 -30.79 5.02 5.27
N HIS A 38 -29.49 4.95 5.54
CA HIS A 38 -28.94 4.77 6.88
C HIS A 38 -27.64 5.56 7.11
N TYR A 39 -27.26 5.75 8.37
CA TYR A 39 -25.97 6.35 8.75
C TYR A 39 -24.86 5.30 8.80
N GLU A 40 -23.74 5.65 8.18
CA GLU A 40 -22.50 4.89 8.23
C GLU A 40 -21.42 5.69 8.98
N TYR A 41 -20.55 4.96 9.67
CA TYR A 41 -19.51 5.53 10.52
C TYR A 41 -18.16 4.99 10.08
N TYR A 42 -17.20 5.88 9.82
CA TYR A 42 -15.83 5.51 9.55
C TYR A 42 -15.11 5.30 10.88
N VAL A 43 -14.59 4.09 11.09
CA VAL A 43 -14.05 3.68 12.39
C VAL A 43 -12.58 3.35 12.30
N HIS A 44 -11.83 3.77 13.33
CA HIS A 44 -10.44 3.34 13.54
C HIS A 44 -10.39 2.35 14.71
N TYR A 45 -9.95 1.13 14.44
CA TYR A 45 -9.84 0.10 15.47
C TYR A 45 -8.58 0.31 16.32
N GLU A 46 -8.75 0.41 17.64
CA GLU A 46 -7.65 0.71 18.57
C GLU A 46 -6.56 -0.38 18.51
N GLY A 47 -5.30 0.05 18.30
CA GLY A 47 -4.15 -0.85 18.21
C GLY A 47 -4.02 -1.59 16.88
N TYR A 48 -4.91 -1.33 15.91
CA TYR A 48 -4.83 -1.89 14.57
C TYR A 48 -4.28 -0.87 13.56
N ASN A 49 -3.74 -1.38 12.45
CA ASN A 49 -3.23 -0.53 11.38
C ASN A 49 -4.40 0.13 10.61
N ARG A 50 -4.27 1.41 10.24
CA ARG A 50 -5.29 2.20 9.50
C ARG A 50 -5.80 1.54 8.21
N ARG A 51 -5.06 0.61 7.62
CA ARG A 51 -5.54 -0.20 6.48
C ARG A 51 -6.81 -1.01 6.78
N LEU A 52 -7.10 -1.23 8.06
CA LEU A 52 -8.27 -1.96 8.55
C LEU A 52 -9.46 -1.03 8.85
N ASP A 53 -9.27 0.28 8.74
CA ASP A 53 -10.34 1.25 8.91
C ASP A 53 -11.37 1.09 7.77
N GLU A 54 -12.64 1.20 8.14
CA GLU A 54 -13.77 0.92 7.25
C GLU A 54 -15.00 1.76 7.63
N TRP A 55 -15.91 1.92 6.67
CA TRP A 55 -17.26 2.38 6.96
C TRP A 55 -18.11 1.22 7.47
N VAL A 56 -18.73 1.39 8.63
CA VAL A 56 -19.65 0.42 9.23
C VAL A 56 -21.05 1.00 9.41
N PRO A 57 -22.11 0.22 9.13
CA PRO A 57 -23.47 0.59 9.50
C PRO A 57 -23.67 0.62 11.03
N ARG A 58 -24.71 1.34 11.46
CA ARG A 58 -25.06 1.55 12.88
C ARG A 58 -25.28 0.26 13.68
N ASP A 59 -25.73 -0.81 13.06
CA ASP A 59 -26.00 -2.11 13.68
C ASP A 59 -24.73 -2.87 14.11
N ARG A 60 -23.56 -2.53 13.53
CA ARG A 60 -22.26 -3.05 13.95
C ARG A 60 -21.67 -2.32 15.15
N ILE A 61 -22.31 -1.28 15.67
CA ILE A 61 -21.81 -0.46 16.77
C ILE A 61 -22.71 -0.61 18.00
N MET A 62 -22.11 -0.91 19.15
CA MET A 62 -22.86 -0.94 20.42
C MET A 62 -23.38 0.45 20.78
N SER A 63 -24.60 0.52 21.33
CA SER A 63 -25.21 1.81 21.70
C SER A 63 -24.52 2.51 22.88
N SER A 64 -23.84 1.76 23.75
CA SER A 64 -23.09 2.33 24.87
C SER A 64 -21.69 2.72 24.44
N ARG A 65 -21.28 3.95 24.81
CA ARG A 65 -19.88 4.40 24.71
C ARG A 65 -18.97 3.43 25.47
N PHE A 66 -17.81 3.14 24.89
CA PHE A 66 -16.80 2.30 25.49
C PHE A 66 -15.79 3.17 26.25
N ASP A 67 -15.61 2.89 27.54
CA ASP A 67 -14.63 3.58 28.36
C ASP A 67 -13.24 2.96 28.18
N MET A 68 -12.36 3.70 27.51
CA MET A 68 -10.97 3.30 27.25
C MET A 68 -10.10 3.18 28.51
N THR A 69 -10.59 3.67 29.66
CA THR A 69 -9.88 3.54 30.95
C THR A 69 -10.08 2.16 31.59
N ASP A 70 -11.00 1.34 31.08
CA ASP A 70 -11.23 -0.01 31.61
C ASP A 70 -10.05 -0.95 31.29
N GLN A 71 -9.28 -1.28 32.32
CA GLN A 71 -8.02 -2.03 32.22
C GLN A 71 -8.23 -3.51 31.84
N GLN A 72 -9.45 -4.04 31.98
CA GLN A 72 -9.75 -5.44 31.66
C GLN A 72 -9.55 -5.74 30.17
N TRP A 73 -9.91 -4.82 29.28
CA TRP A 73 -9.79 -5.04 27.83
C TRP A 73 -8.34 -5.05 27.35
N LYS A 74 -7.47 -4.25 27.99
CA LYS A 74 -6.03 -4.20 27.68
C LYS A 74 -5.27 -5.48 28.05
N SER A 75 -5.87 -6.34 28.89
CA SER A 75 -5.21 -7.55 29.42
C SER A 75 -5.45 -8.80 28.55
N GLY A 76 -6.53 -8.85 27.77
CA GLY A 76 -6.89 -10.01 26.94
C GLY A 76 -6.09 -10.11 25.64
N ASP A 77 -5.98 -9.01 24.89
CA ASP A 77 -5.31 -8.99 23.57
C ASP A 77 -3.78 -8.79 23.65
N ARG A 78 -3.26 -8.22 24.75
CA ARG A 78 -1.82 -8.19 24.99
C ARG A 78 -1.22 -9.59 25.05
N ALA A 79 -1.96 -10.58 25.56
CA ALA A 79 -1.46 -11.95 25.64
C ALA A 79 -1.30 -12.62 24.26
N MET A 80 -2.12 -12.26 23.26
CA MET A 80 -2.00 -12.81 21.90
C MET A 80 -0.96 -12.06 21.05
N ILE A 81 -0.82 -10.75 21.25
CA ILE A 81 0.24 -9.94 20.63
C ILE A 81 1.60 -10.28 21.24
N ASP A 82 1.70 -10.45 22.56
CA ASP A 82 2.94 -10.84 23.26
C ASP A 82 3.39 -12.27 22.92
N LEU A 83 2.52 -13.15 22.40
CA LEU A 83 2.91 -14.50 21.98
C LEU A 83 3.59 -14.52 20.60
N LEU A 84 3.34 -13.51 19.74
CA LEU A 84 4.05 -13.30 18.48
C LEU A 84 5.31 -12.43 18.67
N ASP A 85 5.37 -11.64 19.75
CA ASP A 85 6.51 -10.79 20.13
C ASP A 85 7.50 -11.47 21.12
N GLN A 86 7.21 -12.72 21.50
CA GLN A 86 7.93 -13.46 22.55
C GLN A 86 9.33 -13.99 22.17
N SER A 87 10.01 -13.37 21.20
CA SER A 87 11.46 -13.54 21.03
C SER A 87 12.30 -12.47 21.73
N ASP A 88 11.70 -11.41 22.27
CA ASP A 88 12.45 -10.32 22.90
C ASP A 88 12.78 -10.60 24.37
N ARG A 89 13.86 -11.37 24.56
CA ARG A 89 14.63 -11.39 25.81
C ARG A 89 14.94 -9.95 26.20
N LYS A 90 14.51 -9.47 27.38
CA LYS A 90 14.79 -8.12 27.92
C LYS A 90 16.19 -7.61 27.53
N ILE A 91 16.24 -6.79 26.49
CA ILE A 91 17.46 -6.27 25.88
C ILE A 91 17.93 -5.05 26.69
N THR A 92 19.23 -4.96 26.96
CA THR A 92 19.80 -3.79 27.64
C THR A 92 19.68 -2.53 26.77
N ARG A 93 19.61 -1.33 27.36
CA ARG A 93 19.43 -0.05 26.64
C ARG A 93 20.40 0.16 25.46
N ASN A 94 21.63 -0.34 25.57
CA ASN A 94 22.65 -0.24 24.52
C ASN A 94 22.45 -1.24 23.37
N GLN A 95 21.85 -2.37 23.69
CA GLN A 95 21.59 -3.48 22.78
C GLN A 95 20.26 -3.25 22.02
N LYS A 96 19.32 -2.49 22.62
CA LYS A 96 18.14 -1.93 21.94
C LYS A 96 18.53 -0.87 20.91
N ARG A 97 19.45 0.05 21.23
CA ARG A 97 20.00 1.01 20.24
C ARG A 97 20.59 0.33 19.01
N ARG A 98 21.41 -0.71 19.19
CA ARG A 98 21.95 -1.49 18.07
C ARG A 98 20.86 -2.25 17.30
N HIS A 99 19.85 -2.79 17.99
CA HIS A 99 18.72 -3.45 17.36
C HIS A 99 17.90 -2.47 16.50
N ASP A 100 17.66 -1.26 17.00
CA ASP A 100 16.90 -0.21 16.31
C ASP A 100 17.69 0.33 15.09
N GLU A 101 19.02 0.49 15.23
CA GLU A 101 19.94 0.87 14.13
C GLU A 101 19.98 -0.19 13.02
N ILE A 102 20.05 -1.48 13.38
CA ILE A 102 20.10 -2.62 12.42
C ILE A 102 18.74 -2.86 11.76
N ASN A 103 17.62 -2.64 12.45
CA ASN A 103 16.28 -2.88 11.91
C ASN A 103 15.67 -1.67 11.19
N HIS A 104 16.32 -0.51 11.20
CA HIS A 104 15.79 0.72 10.59
C HIS A 104 14.31 0.93 10.97
N ILE A 105 14.05 0.81 12.28
CA ILE A 105 12.77 1.20 12.86
C ILE A 105 12.54 2.67 12.50
N GLN A 106 11.28 3.03 12.20
CA GLN A 106 10.89 4.37 11.76
C GLN A 106 11.74 5.44 12.45
N LYS A 107 12.47 6.22 11.66
CA LYS A 107 12.96 7.51 12.13
C LYS A 107 11.72 8.29 12.53
N THR A 108 11.66 8.74 13.77
CA THR A 108 10.59 9.58 14.27
C THR A 108 10.46 10.80 13.36
N TYR A 109 9.25 11.37 13.25
CA TYR A 109 8.92 12.60 12.51
C TYR A 109 9.94 13.76 12.68
N GLU A 110 10.79 13.68 13.71
CA GLU A 110 11.88 14.59 14.06
C GLU A 110 13.04 14.64 13.04
N GLU A 111 13.19 13.66 12.15
CA GLU A 111 14.27 13.65 11.15
C GLU A 111 13.85 14.11 9.75
N MET A 112 12.58 14.48 9.56
CA MET A 112 12.09 15.04 8.31
C MET A 112 12.24 16.56 8.30
N ASP A 113 12.43 17.15 7.12
CA ASP A 113 12.39 18.61 7.02
C ASP A 113 11.03 19.13 7.55
N PRO A 114 10.99 20.21 8.35
CA PRO A 114 9.77 20.71 8.96
C PRO A 114 8.63 20.99 7.97
N THR A 115 8.96 21.37 6.73
CA THR A 115 7.96 21.61 5.69
C THR A 115 7.37 20.30 5.16
N THR A 116 8.19 19.27 4.95
CA THR A 116 7.72 17.94 4.55
C THR A 116 6.87 17.30 5.65
N ALA A 117 7.32 17.40 6.91
CA ALA A 117 6.56 16.88 8.05
C ALA A 117 5.22 17.60 8.25
N ALA A 118 5.16 18.92 8.02
CA ALA A 118 3.92 19.68 8.10
C ALA A 118 2.95 19.32 6.96
N LEU A 119 3.45 19.22 5.72
CA LEU A 119 2.67 18.78 4.56
C LEU A 119 2.15 17.35 4.73
N GLU A 120 2.95 16.44 5.30
CA GLU A 120 2.51 15.09 5.61
C GLU A 120 1.46 15.06 6.72
N LYS A 121 1.60 15.88 7.77
CA LYS A 121 0.62 15.95 8.85
C LYS A 121 -0.71 16.55 8.39
N GLU A 122 -0.67 17.55 7.50
CA GLU A 122 -1.85 18.13 6.87
C GLU A 122 -2.50 17.14 5.89
N HIS A 123 -1.70 16.47 5.06
CA HIS A 123 -2.18 15.39 4.20
C HIS A 123 -2.79 14.26 5.03
N GLU A 124 -2.15 13.79 6.10
CA GLU A 124 -2.72 12.77 6.98
C GLU A 124 -4.08 13.21 7.52
N ALA A 125 -4.24 14.46 7.97
CA ALA A 125 -5.51 14.97 8.47
C ALA A 125 -6.62 14.96 7.40
N ILE A 126 -6.30 15.32 6.15
CA ILE A 126 -7.25 15.35 5.02
C ILE A 126 -7.57 13.92 4.53
N THR A 127 -6.60 13.00 4.62
CA THR A 127 -6.66 11.64 4.07
C THR A 127 -7.06 10.58 5.10
N LYS A 128 -7.38 10.99 6.33
CA LYS A 128 -7.82 10.10 7.43
C LYS A 128 -8.98 9.20 7.05
N VAL A 129 -9.86 9.65 6.15
CA VAL A 129 -11.08 8.93 5.77
C VAL A 129 -10.99 8.49 4.32
N LYS A 130 -11.02 7.17 4.10
CA LYS A 130 -11.16 6.62 2.75
C LYS A 130 -12.63 6.68 2.35
N TYR A 131 -12.92 7.15 1.15
CA TYR A 131 -14.29 7.17 0.61
C TYR A 131 -14.54 6.04 -0.38
N ILE A 132 -13.53 5.68 -1.17
CA ILE A 132 -13.58 4.56 -2.11
C ILE A 132 -13.31 3.30 -1.32
N ASP A 133 -14.34 2.49 -1.08
CA ASP A 133 -14.25 1.25 -0.31
C ASP A 133 -13.71 0.10 -1.16
N ARG A 134 -14.10 0.06 -2.44
CA ARG A 134 -13.73 -1.03 -3.37
C ARG A 134 -13.35 -0.55 -4.76
N VAL A 135 -12.53 -1.33 -5.43
CA VAL A 135 -12.26 -1.17 -6.87
C VAL A 135 -12.53 -2.48 -7.62
N GLN A 136 -13.20 -2.38 -8.77
CA GLN A 136 -13.26 -3.45 -9.76
C GLN A 136 -12.10 -3.27 -10.75
N ILE A 137 -11.23 -4.26 -10.87
CA ILE A 137 -10.19 -4.32 -11.90
C ILE A 137 -10.12 -5.72 -12.52
N GLY A 138 -10.42 -5.80 -13.82
CA GLY A 138 -10.57 -7.08 -14.52
C GLY A 138 -11.57 -7.97 -13.80
N ARG A 139 -11.16 -9.19 -13.45
CA ARG A 139 -11.97 -10.16 -12.71
C ARG A 139 -12.03 -9.96 -11.19
N PHE A 140 -11.29 -8.98 -10.64
CA PHE A 140 -11.16 -8.80 -9.20
C PHE A 140 -11.98 -7.62 -8.70
N GLU A 141 -12.64 -7.83 -7.57
CA GLU A 141 -13.11 -6.76 -6.68
C GLU A 141 -12.16 -6.73 -5.48
N ILE A 142 -11.59 -5.55 -5.20
CA ILE A 142 -10.52 -5.39 -4.21
C ILE A 142 -10.92 -4.30 -3.22
N ASP A 143 -10.90 -4.61 -1.92
CA ASP A 143 -11.06 -3.62 -0.86
C ASP A 143 -9.83 -2.72 -0.78
N THR A 144 -10.05 -1.42 -0.66
CA THR A 144 -8.99 -0.42 -0.58
C THR A 144 -8.50 -0.26 0.86
N TRP A 145 -7.26 0.17 1.03
CA TRP A 145 -6.63 0.31 2.34
C TRP A 145 -6.51 1.76 2.78
N TYR A 146 -6.27 2.66 1.84
CA TYR A 146 -5.99 4.06 2.11
C TYR A 146 -6.77 4.98 1.19
N PHE A 147 -6.89 6.24 1.59
CA PHE A 147 -7.38 7.30 0.72
C PHE A 147 -6.48 7.46 -0.52
N SER A 148 -7.10 7.72 -1.66
CA SER A 148 -6.46 8.15 -2.90
C SER A 148 -7.18 9.36 -3.50
N PRO A 149 -6.45 10.39 -3.97
CA PRO A 149 -7.02 11.67 -4.42
C PRO A 149 -7.56 11.58 -5.86
N TYR A 150 -8.50 10.68 -6.08
CA TYR A 150 -9.29 10.70 -7.31
C TYR A 150 -10.10 12.00 -7.40
N PRO A 151 -10.31 12.59 -8.60
CA PRO A 151 -11.07 13.83 -8.75
C PRO A 151 -12.46 13.73 -8.11
N ASP A 152 -12.99 14.83 -7.57
CA ASP A 152 -14.13 14.86 -6.64
C ASP A 152 -15.34 14.01 -7.04
N GLU A 153 -15.69 13.95 -8.33
CA GLU A 153 -16.81 13.15 -8.82
C GLU A 153 -16.61 11.63 -8.65
N TYR A 154 -15.36 11.17 -8.59
CA TYR A 154 -14.94 9.78 -8.37
C TYR A 154 -14.52 9.54 -6.92
N GLY A 155 -13.86 10.51 -6.29
CA GLY A 155 -13.27 10.38 -4.96
C GLY A 155 -14.28 10.05 -3.87
N LYS A 156 -15.56 10.41 -4.04
CA LYS A 156 -16.65 10.12 -3.09
C LYS A 156 -17.49 8.89 -3.42
N GLN A 157 -17.12 8.12 -4.45
CA GLN A 157 -17.85 6.91 -4.80
C GLN A 157 -17.42 5.73 -3.92
N PRO A 158 -18.36 4.88 -3.45
CA PRO A 158 -17.99 3.70 -2.67
C PRO A 158 -17.25 2.65 -3.51
N LYS A 159 -17.51 2.61 -4.82
CA LYS A 159 -16.86 1.70 -5.77
C LYS A 159 -16.39 2.42 -7.02
N LEU A 160 -15.16 2.15 -7.45
CA LEU A 160 -14.65 2.54 -8.77
C LEU A 160 -14.49 1.33 -9.69
N TRP A 161 -14.65 1.56 -10.99
CA TRP A 161 -14.42 0.58 -12.04
C TRP A 161 -13.20 0.98 -12.84
N ILE A 162 -12.17 0.13 -12.87
CA ILE A 162 -10.86 0.45 -13.44
C ILE A 162 -10.57 -0.54 -14.56
N CYS A 163 -10.24 -0.01 -15.74
CA CYS A 163 -9.77 -0.81 -16.87
C CYS A 163 -8.42 -1.44 -16.54
N GLU A 164 -8.29 -2.76 -16.66
CA GLU A 164 -7.05 -3.47 -16.32
C GLU A 164 -5.88 -3.17 -17.28
N TYR A 165 -6.17 -2.65 -18.48
CA TYR A 165 -5.15 -2.38 -19.49
C TYR A 165 -4.74 -0.91 -19.57
N CYS A 166 -5.69 0.03 -19.51
CA CYS A 166 -5.39 1.46 -19.64
C CYS A 166 -5.48 2.23 -18.32
N LEU A 167 -5.92 1.56 -17.25
CA LEU A 167 -6.10 2.10 -15.90
C LEU A 167 -7.09 3.27 -15.80
N ARG A 168 -7.86 3.54 -16.85
CA ARG A 168 -8.95 4.51 -16.79
C ARG A 168 -9.94 4.07 -15.73
N TYR A 169 -10.31 4.99 -14.85
CA TYR A 169 -11.30 4.82 -13.80
C TYR A 169 -12.65 5.39 -14.23
N MET A 170 -13.73 4.76 -13.76
CA MET A 170 -15.12 5.06 -14.07
C MET A 170 -15.99 4.90 -12.82
N ARG A 171 -17.07 5.69 -12.73
CA ARG A 171 -18.02 5.62 -11.60
C ARG A 171 -19.03 4.49 -11.72
N LEU A 172 -19.48 4.21 -12.95
CA LEU A 172 -20.62 3.34 -13.22
C LEU A 172 -20.18 2.08 -13.95
N GLU A 173 -20.81 0.95 -13.62
CA GLU A 173 -20.58 -0.30 -14.33
C GLU A 173 -20.93 -0.18 -15.82
N LYS A 174 -21.99 0.57 -16.15
CA LYS A 174 -22.40 0.78 -17.54
C LYS A 174 -21.31 1.45 -18.38
N SER A 175 -20.66 2.49 -17.84
CA SER A 175 -19.56 3.15 -18.55
C SER A 175 -18.31 2.28 -18.61
N TYR A 176 -18.06 1.45 -17.60
CA TYR A 176 -17.01 0.44 -17.63
C TYR A 176 -17.22 -0.60 -18.74
N ARG A 177 -18.42 -1.20 -18.83
CA ARG A 177 -18.74 -2.18 -19.88
C ARG A 177 -18.64 -1.58 -21.28
N TYR A 178 -19.11 -0.35 -21.45
CA TYR A 178 -18.94 0.38 -22.72
C TYR A 178 -17.46 0.65 -23.02
N HIS A 179 -16.67 1.08 -22.04
CA HIS A 179 -15.24 1.25 -22.22
C HIS A 179 -14.55 -0.05 -22.61
N MET A 180 -14.96 -1.20 -22.05
CA MET A 180 -14.38 -2.49 -22.40
C MET A 180 -14.67 -2.93 -23.86
N SER A 181 -15.77 -2.47 -24.47
CA SER A 181 -16.03 -2.72 -25.90
C SER A 181 -15.18 -1.83 -26.82
N GLU A 182 -14.85 -0.62 -26.39
CA GLU A 182 -14.12 0.36 -27.20
C GLU A 182 -12.60 0.33 -26.98
N CYS A 183 -12.14 -0.07 -25.79
CA CYS A 183 -10.73 -0.03 -25.44
C CYS A 183 -9.94 -1.04 -26.27
N ILE A 184 -8.97 -0.54 -27.04
CA ILE A 184 -8.07 -1.36 -27.87
C ILE A 184 -6.81 -1.81 -27.14
N LEU A 185 -6.50 -1.22 -25.98
CA LEU A 185 -5.27 -1.53 -25.24
C LEU A 185 -5.41 -2.91 -24.57
N ARG A 186 -4.37 -3.73 -24.70
CA ARG A 186 -4.25 -5.06 -24.09
C ARG A 186 -2.93 -5.26 -23.35
N GLN A 187 -2.20 -4.18 -23.11
CA GLN A 187 -0.90 -4.19 -22.44
C GLN A 187 -0.56 -2.78 -21.95
N PRO A 188 0.37 -2.62 -20.99
CA PRO A 188 0.89 -1.32 -20.61
C PRO A 188 1.52 -0.58 -21.80
N PRO A 189 1.48 0.76 -21.82
CA PRO A 189 2.23 1.54 -22.80
C PRO A 189 3.74 1.48 -22.51
N GLY A 190 4.57 1.83 -23.49
CA GLY A 190 6.02 1.78 -23.37
C GLY A 190 6.61 0.51 -23.97
N LYS A 191 7.75 0.05 -23.43
CA LYS A 191 8.56 -1.01 -24.02
C LYS A 191 8.55 -2.27 -23.15
N GLU A 192 8.25 -3.42 -23.73
CA GLU A 192 8.50 -4.71 -23.09
C GLU A 192 10.03 -4.93 -23.02
N ILE A 193 10.59 -4.89 -21.82
CA ILE A 193 12.05 -5.03 -21.61
C ILE A 193 12.43 -6.39 -21.03
N TYR A 194 11.44 -7.17 -20.59
CA TYR A 194 11.64 -8.51 -20.09
C TYR A 194 10.45 -9.40 -20.44
N ARG A 195 10.73 -10.62 -20.90
CA ARG A 195 9.74 -11.66 -21.15
C ARG A 195 10.28 -13.03 -20.74
N LYS A 196 9.56 -13.75 -19.88
CA LYS A 196 9.83 -15.15 -19.55
C LYS A 196 8.53 -15.92 -19.32
N GLY A 197 8.20 -16.83 -20.23
CA GLY A 197 6.95 -17.59 -20.17
C GLY A 197 5.74 -16.67 -20.24
N THR A 198 4.91 -16.70 -19.19
CA THR A 198 3.73 -15.83 -19.03
C THR A 198 4.03 -14.51 -18.35
N LEU A 199 5.26 -14.25 -17.87
CA LEU A 199 5.59 -13.00 -17.18
C LEU A 199 6.27 -12.01 -18.12
N SER A 200 5.83 -10.75 -18.07
CA SER A 200 6.47 -9.64 -18.77
C SER A 200 6.66 -8.42 -17.86
N ILE A 201 7.72 -7.64 -18.11
CA ILE A 201 7.94 -6.35 -17.46
C ILE A 201 8.08 -5.28 -18.53
N TRP A 202 7.27 -4.23 -18.38
CA TRP A 202 7.18 -3.09 -19.28
C TRP A 202 7.84 -1.87 -18.63
N GLU A 203 8.68 -1.18 -19.37
CA GLU A 203 9.21 0.13 -19.00
C GLU A 203 8.34 1.21 -19.63
N THR A 204 7.73 2.04 -18.78
CA THR A 204 6.87 3.15 -19.19
C THR A 204 7.45 4.46 -18.67
N ASP A 205 7.72 5.39 -19.58
CA ASP A 205 8.16 6.73 -19.22
C ASP A 205 6.96 7.62 -18.85
N GLY A 206 6.98 8.19 -17.63
CA GLY A 206 5.97 9.12 -17.15
C GLY A 206 5.85 10.41 -17.96
N SER A 207 6.91 10.86 -18.64
CA SER A 207 6.85 12.05 -19.51
C SER A 207 6.10 11.77 -20.82
N HIS A 208 6.16 10.54 -21.34
CA HIS A 208 5.52 10.15 -22.59
C HIS A 208 4.10 9.60 -22.38
N HIS A 209 3.83 8.99 -21.21
CA HIS A 209 2.57 8.32 -20.92
C HIS A 209 1.88 8.85 -19.65
N LYS A 210 1.87 10.19 -19.51
CA LYS A 210 1.38 10.91 -18.32
C LYS A 210 0.06 10.37 -17.76
N THR A 211 -0.98 10.29 -18.60
CA THR A 211 -2.31 9.82 -18.16
C THR A 211 -2.28 8.41 -17.58
N TYR A 212 -1.55 7.48 -18.21
CA TYR A 212 -1.46 6.10 -17.73
C TYR A 212 -0.73 6.04 -16.39
N CYS A 213 0.40 6.75 -16.27
CA CYS A 213 1.20 6.77 -15.05
C CYS A 213 0.47 7.46 -13.89
N GLN A 214 -0.29 8.53 -14.15
CA GLN A 214 -1.15 9.17 -13.15
C GLN A 214 -2.25 8.21 -12.66
N ASN A 215 -2.90 7.49 -13.58
CA ASN A 215 -3.90 6.48 -13.21
C ASN A 215 -3.28 5.35 -12.37
N LEU A 216 -2.08 4.89 -12.72
CA LEU A 216 -1.34 3.89 -11.95
C LEU A 216 -1.00 4.41 -10.54
N CYS A 217 -0.56 5.67 -10.42
CA CYS A 217 -0.28 6.29 -9.13
C CYS A 217 -1.52 6.41 -8.26
N LEU A 218 -2.67 6.82 -8.82
CA LEU A 218 -3.94 6.88 -8.11
C LEU A 218 -4.40 5.50 -7.63
N LEU A 219 -4.28 4.48 -8.49
CA LEU A 219 -4.56 3.09 -8.11
C LEU A 219 -3.61 2.62 -6.99
N ALA A 220 -2.32 2.93 -7.11
CA ALA A 220 -1.32 2.52 -6.12
C ALA A 220 -1.54 3.16 -4.76
N LYS A 221 -1.96 4.45 -4.74
CA LYS A 221 -2.23 5.18 -3.50
C LYS A 221 -3.36 4.58 -2.66
N LEU A 222 -4.28 3.81 -3.27
CA LEU A 222 -5.30 3.05 -2.54
C LEU A 222 -4.68 1.94 -1.65
N PHE A 223 -3.44 1.54 -1.91
CA PHE A 223 -2.74 0.45 -1.23
C PHE A 223 -1.39 0.89 -0.62
N LEU A 224 -1.02 2.16 -0.75
CA LEU A 224 0.19 2.75 -0.21
C LEU A 224 -0.15 3.98 0.65
N ASP A 225 0.27 3.94 1.91
CA ASP A 225 -0.03 5.01 2.87
C ASP A 225 0.74 6.29 2.50
N HIS A 226 2.07 6.19 2.43
CA HIS A 226 2.99 7.31 2.29
C HIS A 226 3.35 7.70 0.85
N LYS A 227 2.44 7.50 -0.13
CA LYS A 227 2.68 7.96 -1.50
C LYS A 227 2.25 9.42 -1.66
N THR A 228 3.21 10.30 -1.87
CA THR A 228 3.00 11.76 -1.94
C THR A 228 2.89 12.29 -3.37
N LEU A 229 3.57 11.66 -4.33
CA LEU A 229 3.57 12.08 -5.74
C LEU A 229 2.67 11.18 -6.59
N TYR A 230 1.61 11.77 -7.15
CA TYR A 230 0.65 11.07 -8.02
C TYR A 230 0.27 11.80 -9.30
N PHE A 231 0.46 13.13 -9.40
CA PHE A 231 0.21 13.89 -10.62
C PHE A 231 1.48 14.25 -11.39
N ASP A 232 2.58 14.54 -10.69
CA ASP A 232 3.89 14.82 -11.28
C ASP A 232 4.63 13.50 -11.49
N VAL A 233 4.44 12.92 -12.67
CA VAL A 233 4.94 11.59 -13.05
C VAL A 233 6.13 11.65 -14.00
N GLU A 234 6.38 12.81 -14.60
CA GLU A 234 7.43 13.07 -15.58
C GLU A 234 8.86 12.72 -15.11
N PRO A 235 9.22 12.92 -13.83
CA PRO A 235 10.54 12.53 -13.31
C PRO A 235 10.74 11.01 -13.17
N PHE A 236 9.71 10.19 -13.39
CA PHE A 236 9.74 8.77 -13.05
C PHE A 236 9.68 7.85 -14.28
N LEU A 237 10.42 6.75 -14.20
CA LEU A 237 10.19 5.54 -14.98
C LEU A 237 9.34 4.56 -14.15
N PHE A 238 8.46 3.84 -14.83
CA PHE A 238 7.59 2.83 -14.23
C PHE A 238 7.89 1.47 -14.84
N TYR A 239 8.15 0.48 -13.98
CA TYR A 239 8.45 -0.90 -14.35
C TYR A 239 7.27 -1.78 -13.96
N ILE A 240 6.46 -2.14 -14.95
CA ILE A 240 5.13 -2.73 -14.76
C ILE A 240 5.20 -4.23 -15.02
N LEU A 241 5.01 -5.02 -13.99
CA LEU A 241 4.94 -6.48 -14.07
C LEU A 241 3.53 -6.93 -14.45
N CYS A 242 3.46 -7.78 -15.47
CA CYS A 242 2.22 -8.37 -15.96
C CYS A 242 2.29 -9.90 -16.04
N GLU A 243 1.15 -10.54 -15.80
CA GLU A 243 0.86 -11.88 -16.30
C GLU A 243 0.24 -11.76 -17.69
N VAL A 244 0.72 -12.54 -18.65
CA VAL A 244 0.27 -12.49 -20.05
C VAL A 244 -0.40 -13.79 -20.43
N ASP A 245 -1.60 -13.64 -20.98
CA ASP A 245 -2.38 -14.73 -21.55
C ASP A 245 -2.74 -14.45 -23.02
N LYS A 246 -3.76 -15.14 -23.55
CA LYS A 246 -4.25 -14.96 -24.93
C LYS A 246 -5.03 -13.66 -25.16
N HIS A 247 -5.49 -13.00 -24.09
CA HIS A 247 -6.28 -11.78 -24.10
C HIS A 247 -5.41 -10.54 -23.96
N GLY A 248 -4.34 -10.60 -23.16
CA GLY A 248 -3.42 -9.48 -23.00
C GLY A 248 -2.42 -9.64 -21.86
N ALA A 249 -1.75 -8.55 -21.52
CA ALA A 249 -0.89 -8.40 -20.36
C ALA A 249 -1.67 -7.73 -19.22
N HIS A 250 -1.91 -8.51 -18.16
CA HIS A 250 -2.69 -8.14 -16.98
C HIS A 250 -1.78 -7.61 -15.88
N LEU A 251 -2.04 -6.41 -15.40
CA LEU A 251 -1.28 -5.78 -14.32
C LEU A 251 -1.27 -6.65 -13.05
N VAL A 252 -0.07 -6.95 -12.56
CA VAL A 252 0.16 -7.68 -11.29
C VAL A 252 0.74 -6.76 -10.23
N GLY A 253 1.67 -5.90 -10.64
CA GLY A 253 2.37 -4.98 -9.76
C GLY A 253 3.32 -4.09 -10.54
N TYR A 254 3.98 -3.17 -9.85
CA TYR A 254 4.98 -2.31 -10.46
C TYR A 254 5.97 -1.81 -9.42
N PHE A 255 7.08 -1.24 -9.89
CA PHE A 255 7.82 -0.25 -9.13
C PHE A 255 8.08 1.00 -9.97
N SER A 256 8.23 2.16 -9.34
CA SER A 256 8.71 3.38 -9.97
C SER A 256 10.13 3.68 -9.56
N LYS A 257 10.87 4.36 -10.44
CA LYS A 257 12.26 4.79 -10.23
C LYS A 257 12.41 6.22 -10.73
N GLU A 258 13.04 7.09 -9.97
CA GLU A 258 13.41 8.43 -10.44
C GLU A 258 14.44 8.30 -11.56
N LYS A 259 14.27 9.09 -12.63
CA LYS A 259 15.25 9.17 -13.71
C LYS A 259 16.60 9.68 -13.20
N GLU A 260 16.55 10.62 -12.26
CA GLU A 260 17.71 11.18 -11.57
C GLU A 260 17.41 11.14 -10.07
N SER A 261 18.09 10.25 -9.34
CA SER A 261 17.93 10.13 -7.89
C SER A 261 19.20 10.60 -7.17
N PRO A 262 19.16 11.74 -6.45
CA PRO A 262 20.32 12.28 -5.72
C PRO A 262 20.87 11.29 -4.68
N ASP A 263 19.98 10.53 -4.05
CA ASP A 263 20.32 9.55 -3.01
C ASP A 263 20.68 8.16 -3.57
N GLY A 264 20.65 8.00 -4.91
CA GLY A 264 20.92 6.71 -5.56
C GLY A 264 19.84 5.67 -5.29
N ASN A 265 18.58 6.09 -5.10
CA ASN A 265 17.48 5.15 -4.88
C ASN A 265 17.17 4.42 -6.20
N ASN A 266 17.16 3.09 -6.17
CA ASN A 266 16.79 2.28 -7.35
C ASN A 266 15.29 1.96 -7.41
N VAL A 267 14.55 2.27 -6.35
CA VAL A 267 13.11 2.14 -6.24
C VAL A 267 12.57 3.31 -5.42
N ALA A 268 11.57 4.01 -5.95
CA ALA A 268 10.82 5.04 -5.24
C ALA A 268 9.55 4.47 -4.59
N CYS A 269 8.70 3.81 -5.38
CA CYS A 269 7.53 3.09 -4.88
C CYS A 269 7.51 1.67 -5.46
N ILE A 270 7.03 0.71 -4.68
CA ILE A 270 6.83 -0.68 -5.14
C ILE A 270 5.49 -1.21 -4.62
N LEU A 271 4.74 -1.86 -5.50
CA LEU A 271 3.43 -2.42 -5.17
C LEU A 271 3.21 -3.73 -5.93
N THR A 272 2.71 -4.74 -5.22
CA THR A 272 2.01 -5.88 -5.80
C THR A 272 0.54 -5.75 -5.43
N LEU A 273 -0.36 -5.80 -6.42
CA LEU A 273 -1.80 -5.66 -6.17
C LEU A 273 -2.28 -6.77 -5.20
N PRO A 274 -3.23 -6.48 -4.30
CA PRO A 274 -3.61 -7.40 -3.22
C PRO A 274 -3.90 -8.85 -3.66
N PRO A 275 -4.63 -9.12 -4.77
CA PRO A 275 -4.90 -10.50 -5.21
C PRO A 275 -3.65 -11.32 -5.58
N TYR A 276 -2.53 -10.65 -5.85
CA TYR A 276 -1.26 -11.26 -6.28
C TYR A 276 -0.19 -11.24 -5.19
N GLN A 277 -0.50 -10.74 -3.99
CA GLN A 277 0.46 -10.74 -2.88
C GLN A 277 0.78 -12.16 -2.41
N ARG A 278 1.97 -12.34 -1.83
CA ARG A 278 2.48 -13.62 -1.31
C ARG A 278 2.64 -14.74 -2.36
N GLN A 279 2.65 -14.41 -3.65
CA GLN A 279 2.88 -15.35 -4.76
C GLN A 279 4.28 -15.22 -5.40
N GLY A 280 5.19 -14.46 -4.78
CA GLY A 280 6.56 -14.27 -5.25
C GLY A 280 6.79 -13.06 -6.16
N TYR A 281 5.73 -12.41 -6.65
CA TYR A 281 5.83 -11.24 -7.54
C TYR A 281 6.58 -10.05 -6.93
N GLY A 282 6.37 -9.77 -5.64
CA GLY A 282 7.14 -8.73 -4.93
C GLY A 282 8.64 -9.03 -4.92
N LYS A 283 9.03 -10.29 -4.73
CA LYS A 283 10.44 -10.71 -4.79
C LYS A 283 11.01 -10.55 -6.21
N LEU A 284 10.22 -10.83 -7.24
CA LEU A 284 10.60 -10.63 -8.64
C LEU A 284 10.81 -9.15 -8.96
N LEU A 285 9.90 -8.25 -8.52
CA LEU A 285 10.04 -6.80 -8.71
C LEU A 285 11.31 -6.26 -8.03
N ILE A 286 11.58 -6.69 -6.78
CA ILE A 286 12.81 -6.33 -6.06
C ILE A 286 14.05 -6.85 -6.80
N ALA A 287 14.03 -8.11 -7.23
CA ALA A 287 15.14 -8.68 -7.98
C ALA A 287 15.41 -7.89 -9.27
N PHE A 288 14.35 -7.56 -10.00
CA PHE A 288 14.44 -6.82 -11.24
C PHE A 288 15.01 -5.41 -11.04
N SER A 289 14.64 -4.70 -9.97
CA SER A 289 15.21 -3.37 -9.68
C SER A 289 16.72 -3.44 -9.44
N TYR A 290 17.21 -4.52 -8.79
CA TYR A 290 18.64 -4.75 -8.62
C TYR A 290 19.34 -5.16 -9.93
N GLU A 291 18.70 -5.93 -10.80
CA GLU A 291 19.26 -6.25 -12.13
C GLU A 291 19.45 -4.99 -12.98
N LEU A 292 18.53 -4.02 -12.90
CA LEU A 292 18.71 -2.70 -13.54
C LEU A 292 19.93 -1.96 -12.96
N SER A 293 20.07 -1.91 -11.63
CA SER A 293 21.23 -1.29 -10.97
C SER A 293 22.56 -1.92 -11.42
N LYS A 294 22.61 -3.25 -11.57
CA LYS A 294 23.79 -3.96 -12.09
C LYS A 294 24.13 -3.56 -13.52
N ILE A 295 23.12 -3.45 -14.39
CA ILE A 295 23.31 -3.00 -15.79
C ILE A 295 23.85 -1.57 -15.84
N GLU A 296 23.39 -0.71 -14.92
CA GLU A 296 23.86 0.67 -14.78
C GLU A 296 25.24 0.80 -14.14
N GLY A 297 25.80 -0.30 -13.61
CA GLY A 297 27.07 -0.27 -12.87
C GLY A 297 26.98 0.53 -11.57
N ALA A 298 25.79 0.58 -10.96
CA ALA A 298 25.52 1.38 -9.76
C ALA A 298 24.98 0.49 -8.62
N VAL A 299 25.28 0.90 -7.39
CA VAL A 299 24.61 0.35 -6.19
C VAL A 299 23.29 1.10 -5.98
N GLY A 300 22.32 0.44 -5.36
CA GLY A 300 21.01 1.05 -5.11
C GLY A 300 20.30 0.48 -3.90
N SER A 301 19.47 1.30 -3.29
CA SER A 301 18.55 0.95 -2.20
C SER A 301 17.15 1.45 -2.55
N PRO A 302 16.08 0.85 -2.00
CA PRO A 302 14.78 1.51 -2.02
C PRO A 302 14.79 2.81 -1.22
N GLU A 303 13.96 3.75 -1.66
CA GLU A 303 13.60 4.97 -0.95
C GLU A 303 13.00 4.63 0.43
N LYS A 304 13.25 5.52 1.39
CA LYS A 304 12.80 5.40 2.78
C LYS A 304 11.82 6.53 3.09
N PRO A 305 10.79 6.31 3.93
CA PRO A 305 10.53 5.09 4.70
C PRO A 305 9.83 3.97 3.90
N LEU A 306 10.26 2.72 4.10
CA LEU A 306 9.56 1.54 3.59
C LEU A 306 8.31 1.23 4.44
N SER A 307 7.25 0.75 3.79
CA SER A 307 6.11 0.12 4.47
C SER A 307 6.53 -1.16 5.19
N ASP A 308 5.77 -1.61 6.20
CA ASP A 308 6.10 -2.84 6.95
C ASP A 308 6.23 -4.06 6.03
N LEU A 309 5.31 -4.19 5.06
CA LEU A 309 5.37 -5.26 4.06
C LEU A 309 6.59 -5.12 3.13
N GLY A 310 6.96 -3.88 2.77
CA GLY A 310 8.17 -3.57 2.03
C GLY A 310 9.42 -4.01 2.80
N LYS A 311 9.55 -3.61 4.07
CA LYS A 311 10.68 -3.99 4.94
C LYS A 311 10.84 -5.50 5.03
N LEU A 312 9.77 -6.24 5.29
CA LEU A 312 9.80 -7.71 5.36
C LEU A 312 10.23 -8.33 4.03
N SER A 313 9.73 -7.80 2.91
CA SER A 313 10.04 -8.30 1.56
C SER A 313 11.52 -8.06 1.19
N TYR A 314 12.04 -6.85 1.42
CA TYR A 314 13.45 -6.53 1.16
C TYR A 314 14.40 -7.33 2.06
N ARG A 315 14.10 -7.45 3.36
CA ARG A 315 14.90 -8.29 4.29
C ARG A 315 14.94 -9.75 3.85
N SER A 316 13.79 -10.31 3.45
CA SER A 316 13.72 -11.67 2.93
C SER A 316 14.53 -11.82 1.64
N TYR A 317 14.44 -10.86 0.72
CA TYR A 317 15.20 -10.85 -0.53
C TYR A 317 16.71 -10.79 -0.26
N TRP A 318 17.19 -9.82 0.50
CA TRP A 318 18.61 -9.68 0.82
C TRP A 318 19.16 -10.90 1.53
N SER A 319 18.44 -11.44 2.52
CA SER A 319 18.85 -12.65 3.23
C SER A 319 19.00 -13.83 2.28
N TRP A 320 18.05 -14.01 1.34
CA TRP A 320 18.12 -15.07 0.35
C TRP A 320 19.34 -14.93 -0.56
N VAL A 321 19.55 -13.74 -1.15
CA VAL A 321 20.66 -13.49 -2.07
C VAL A 321 22.01 -13.69 -1.39
N LEU A 322 22.18 -13.15 -0.18
CA LEU A 322 23.43 -13.29 0.58
C LEU A 322 23.69 -14.75 0.95
N LEU A 323 22.68 -15.49 1.41
CA LEU A 323 22.83 -16.91 1.75
C LEU A 323 23.16 -17.76 0.52
N GLU A 324 22.59 -17.45 -0.65
CA GLU A 324 22.88 -18.12 -1.91
C GLU A 324 24.34 -17.91 -2.34
N ILE A 325 24.81 -16.66 -2.30
CA ILE A 325 26.22 -16.34 -2.61
C ILE A 325 27.16 -17.04 -1.63
N LEU A 326 26.88 -16.98 -0.33
CA LEU A 326 27.72 -17.59 0.71
C LEU A 326 27.73 -19.13 0.66
N ARG A 327 26.66 -19.75 0.18
CA ARG A 327 26.59 -21.19 -0.04
C ARG A 327 27.48 -21.62 -1.21
N ASP A 328 27.47 -20.86 -2.29
CA ASP A 328 28.09 -21.27 -3.56
C ASP A 328 29.56 -20.83 -3.66
N PHE A 329 29.94 -19.73 -2.99
CA PHE A 329 31.31 -19.24 -2.99
C PHE A 329 32.21 -20.00 -2.02
N ARG A 330 33.36 -20.45 -2.51
CA ARG A 330 34.40 -21.08 -1.70
C ARG A 330 35.61 -20.15 -1.60
N GLY A 331 35.70 -19.39 -0.51
CA GLY A 331 36.81 -18.47 -0.28
C GLY A 331 36.46 -17.35 0.70
N ILE A 332 37.28 -16.30 0.69
CA ILE A 332 37.04 -15.08 1.46
C ILE A 332 36.24 -14.12 0.58
N LEU A 333 35.03 -13.78 1.03
CA LEU A 333 34.20 -12.71 0.45
C LEU A 333 34.33 -11.46 1.33
N SER A 334 34.67 -10.34 0.71
CA SER A 334 34.54 -9.03 1.35
C SER A 334 33.14 -8.46 1.16
N ILE A 335 32.79 -7.46 1.97
CA ILE A 335 31.53 -6.72 1.80
C ILE A 335 31.49 -6.01 0.45
N LYS A 336 32.66 -5.60 -0.06
CA LYS A 336 32.78 -4.97 -1.38
C LYS A 336 32.44 -5.96 -2.50
N ASP A 337 32.92 -7.20 -2.40
CA ASP A 337 32.62 -8.26 -3.38
C ASP A 337 31.14 -8.66 -3.39
N LEU A 338 30.41 -8.42 -2.30
CA LEU A 338 28.96 -8.65 -2.23
C LEU A 338 28.14 -7.49 -2.81
N SER A 339 28.73 -6.30 -2.89
CA SER A 339 28.09 -5.08 -3.38
C SER A 339 28.29 -4.87 -4.88
N GLU A 340 29.41 -5.37 -5.42
CA GLU A 340 29.71 -5.44 -6.86
C GLU A 340 29.03 -6.64 -7.50
#